data_AF-K9JUS8-F1
#
_entry.id   AF-K9JUS8-F1
#
_cell.length_a   1.000
_cell.length_b   1.000
_cell.length_c   1.000
_cell.angle_alpha   90.00
_cell.angle_beta   90.00
_cell.angle_gamma   90.00
#
_symmetry.space_group_name_H-M   'P 1'
#
loop_
_entity.id
_entity.type
_entity.pdbx_description
1 polymer ?
#
loop_
_entity_poly.entity_id
_entity_poly.type
_entity_poly.pdbx_seq_one_letter_code
_entity_poly.pdbx_strand_id
1 'polypeptide(L)' 'YELLNEPVAKEHEQWNVVVEKVHKALRKVEPQRTLVIGSNRWQSYDTIKYLRVPEGDKNLILSFHYYNP' A
#
# COMPACT_ATOMS: atom_id res chain seq x y z
N TYR A 1 5.64 -5.11 -8.05
CA TYR A 1 6.26 -5.31 -6.73
C TYR A 1 5.21 -5.15 -5.67
N GLU A 2 5.20 -5.99 -4.65
CA GLU A 2 4.48 -5.68 -3.41
C GLU A 2 5.39 -4.85 -2.52
N LEU A 3 4.89 -3.73 -1.97
CA LEU A 3 5.74 -2.78 -1.27
C LEU A 3 6.23 -3.30 0.08
N LEU A 4 5.33 -3.91 0.85
CA LEU A 4 5.63 -4.47 2.17
C LEU A 4 4.50 -5.41 2.59
N ASN A 5 4.86 -6.63 2.96
CA ASN A 5 3.94 -7.57 3.58
C ASN A 5 3.64 -7.14 5.02
N GLU A 6 2.36 -7.15 5.39
CA GLU A 6 1.82 -7.00 6.73
C GLU A 6 2.43 -5.85 7.57
N PRO A 7 2.36 -4.58 7.12
CA PRO A 7 2.79 -3.45 7.93
C PRO A 7 1.99 -3.36 9.24
N VAL A 8 2.68 -2.97 10.32
CA VAL A 8 2.13 -2.86 11.69
C VAL A 8 2.51 -1.54 12.35
N ALA A 9 2.50 -0.45 11.57
CA ALA A 9 2.80 0.89 12.07
C ALA A 9 1.78 1.32 13.15
N LYS A 10 2.21 2.18 14.09
CA LYS A 10 1.37 2.63 15.19
C LYS A 10 0.14 3.39 14.68
N GLU A 11 0.34 4.33 13.77
CA GLU A 11 -0.72 5.11 13.12
C GLU A 11 -0.84 4.74 11.64
N HIS A 12 -2.05 4.74 11.08
CA HIS A 12 -2.26 4.47 9.65
C HIS A 12 -1.49 5.44 8.74
N GLU A 13 -1.38 6.70 9.15
CA GLU A 13 -0.69 7.71 8.36
C GLU A 13 0.82 7.44 8.22
N GLN A 14 1.44 6.80 9.21
CA GLN A 14 2.86 6.44 9.10
C GLN A 14 3.10 5.46 7.94
N TRP A 15 2.16 4.55 7.71
CA TRP A 15 2.21 3.65 6.55
C TRP A 15 1.97 4.40 5.25
N ASN A 16 0.98 5.30 5.19
CA ASN A 16 0.71 6.12 4.00
C ASN A 16 1.94 6.93 3.57
N VAL A 17 2.68 7.51 4.52
CA VAL A 17 3.93 8.25 4.24
C VAL A 17 4.99 7.35 3.60
N VAL A 18 5.09 6.08 4.03
CA VAL A 18 6.05 5.12 3.43
C VAL A 18 5.59 4.72 2.03
N VAL A 19 4.31 4.38 1.84
CA VAL A 19 3.73 4.06 0.53
C VAL A 19 4.02 5.17 -0.47
N GLU A 20 3.76 6.41 -0.11
CA GLU A 20 3.96 7.57 -0.97
C GLU A 20 5.43 7.76 -1.35
N LYS A 21 6.37 7.59 -0.39
CA LYS A 21 7.80 7.69 -0.65
C LYS A 21 8.29 6.61 -1.60
N VAL A 22 7.91 5.36 -1.36
CA VAL A 22 8.33 4.21 -2.19
C VAL A 22 7.70 4.30 -3.58
N HIS A 23 6.42 4.65 -3.67
CA HIS A 23 5.72 4.89 -4.93
C HIS A 23 6.41 5.97 -5.77
N LYS A 24 6.68 7.14 -5.19
CA LYS A 24 7.37 8.25 -5.88
C LYS A 24 8.77 7.85 -6.35
N ALA A 25 9.50 7.09 -5.55
CA ALA A 25 10.82 6.60 -5.93
C ALA A 25 10.74 5.63 -7.11
N LEU A 26 9.84 4.65 -7.05
CA LEU A 26 9.67 3.64 -8.11
C LEU A 26 9.15 4.26 -9.42
N ARG A 27 8.22 5.23 -9.37
CA ARG A 27 7.70 5.87 -10.59
C ARG A 27 8.72 6.69 -11.36
N LYS A 28 9.83 7.11 -10.73
CA LYS A 28 10.94 7.77 -11.43
C LYS A 28 11.76 6.82 -12.30
N VAL A 29 11.89 5.56 -11.90
CA VAL A 29 12.80 4.59 -12.53
C VAL A 29 12.06 3.49 -13.30
N GLU A 30 10.85 3.15 -12.87
CA GLU A 30 10.01 2.11 -13.46
C GLU A 30 8.54 2.56 -13.56
N PRO A 31 8.22 3.52 -14.45
CA PRO A 31 6.90 4.18 -14.48
C PRO A 31 5.73 3.23 -14.77
N GLN A 32 5.96 2.11 -15.46
CA GLN A 32 4.93 1.15 -15.85
C GLN A 32 4.84 -0.08 -14.94
N ARG A 33 5.71 -0.22 -13.94
CA ARG A 33 5.70 -1.40 -13.06
C ARG A 33 4.38 -1.47 -12.29
N THR A 34 3.70 -2.61 -12.32
CA THR A 34 2.55 -2.85 -11.44
C THR A 34 3.02 -2.92 -9.98
N LEU A 35 2.41 -2.11 -9.12
CA LEU A 35 2.67 -2.09 -7.68
C LEU A 35 1.47 -2.67 -6.93
N VAL A 36 1.73 -3.54 -5.96
CA VAL A 36 0.74 -4.10 -5.05
C VAL A 36 0.89 -3.40 -3.70
N ILE A 37 -0.20 -2.84 -3.20
CA ILE A 37 -0.23 -2.06 -1.96
C ILE A 37 -1.35 -2.59 -1.08
N GLY A 38 -1.05 -2.88 0.19
CA GLY A 38 -2.05 -3.19 1.20
C GLY A 38 -2.14 -2.14 2.30
N SER A 39 -3.10 -2.28 3.21
CA SER A 39 -3.32 -1.39 4.34
C SER A 39 -2.40 -1.69 5.54
N ASN A 40 -2.38 -0.78 6.51
CA ASN A 40 -1.70 -0.99 7.80
C ASN A 40 -2.43 -2.04 8.66
N ARG A 41 -1.77 -2.60 9.68
CA ARG A 41 -2.27 -3.67 10.56
C ARG A 41 -2.50 -4.98 9.79
N TRP A 42 -1.40 -5.60 9.37
CA TRP A 42 -1.37 -6.92 8.71
C TRP A 42 -2.15 -6.98 7.39
N GLN A 43 -2.23 -5.87 6.64
CA GLN A 43 -3.05 -5.77 5.43
C GLN A 43 -4.52 -6.17 5.69
N SER A 44 -5.06 -5.90 6.88
CA SER A 44 -6.43 -6.26 7.23
C SER A 44 -7.46 -5.56 6.33
N TYR A 45 -8.52 -6.28 5.97
CA TYR A 45 -9.64 -5.72 5.21
C TYR A 45 -10.31 -4.54 5.95
N ASP A 46 -10.35 -4.56 7.29
CA ASP A 46 -10.99 -3.52 8.11
C ASP A 46 -10.27 -2.16 8.03
N THR A 47 -8.97 -2.19 7.73
CA THR A 47 -8.11 -1.01 7.70
C THR A 47 -7.89 -0.46 6.30
N ILE A 48 -8.43 -1.12 5.26
CA ILE A 48 -8.29 -0.66 3.87
C ILE A 48 -8.87 0.73 3.64
N LYS A 49 -9.91 1.10 4.40
CA LYS A 49 -10.52 2.43 4.42
C LYS A 49 -9.56 3.57 4.86
N TYR A 50 -8.45 3.25 5.50
CA TYR A 50 -7.44 4.22 5.94
C TYR A 50 -6.22 4.31 5.01
N LEU A 51 -6.14 3.43 4.00
CA LEU A 51 -5.05 3.45 3.02
C LEU A 51 -5.23 4.62 2.06
N ARG A 52 -4.23 5.51 1.98
CA ARG A 52 -4.19 6.57 0.96
C ARG A 52 -3.59 6.00 -0.33
N VAL A 53 -4.46 5.70 -1.29
CA VAL A 53 -4.06 5.21 -2.62
C VAL A 53 -3.47 6.38 -3.42
N PRO A 54 -2.26 6.24 -4.02
CA PRO A 54 -1.69 7.27 -4.89
C PRO A 54 -2.62 7.62 -6.06
N GLU A 55 -3.15 8.84 -6.07
CA GLU A 55 -4.10 9.29 -7.08
C GLU A 55 -3.48 9.37 -8.48
N GLY A 56 -4.30 9.09 -9.50
CA GLY A 56 -3.91 9.19 -10.91
C GLY A 56 -3.01 8.06 -11.43
N ASP A 57 -2.55 7.16 -10.56
CA ASP A 57 -1.77 5.99 -10.96
C ASP A 57 -2.66 4.80 -11.33
N LYS A 58 -2.60 4.40 -12.60
CA LYS A 58 -3.41 3.30 -13.16
C LYS A 58 -2.75 1.92 -13.00
N ASN A 59 -1.50 1.84 -12.55
CA ASN A 59 -0.71 0.62 -12.47
C ASN A 59 -0.56 0.13 -11.02
N LEU A 60 -1.69 0.09 -10.29
CA LEU A 60 -1.78 -0.32 -8.89
C LEU A 60 -2.75 -1.50 -8.71
N ILE A 61 -2.41 -2.41 -7.82
CA ILE A 61 -3.28 -3.48 -7.30
C ILE A 61 -3.41 -3.26 -5.80
N LEU A 62 -4.63 -3.25 -5.28
CA LEU A 62 -4.88 -3.22 -3.85
C LEU A 62 -4.97 -4.66 -3.32
N SER A 63 -4.30 -4.93 -2.21
CA SER A 63 -4.26 -6.23 -1.56
C SER A 63 -4.74 -6.14 -0.11
N PHE A 64 -5.35 -7.22 0.37
CA PHE A 64 -5.68 -7.41 1.77
C PHE A 64 -5.56 -8.89 2.11
N HIS A 65 -5.27 -9.19 3.38
CA HIS A 65 -5.32 -10.53 3.92
C HIS A 65 -6.65 -10.72 4.64
N TYR A 66 -7.23 -11.91 4.49
CA TYR A 66 -8.50 -12.26 5.11
C TYR A 66 -8.39 -13.65 5.74
N TYR A 67 -8.25 -13.65 7.07
CA TYR A 67 -8.16 -14.86 7.89
C TYR A 67 -9.28 -14.93 8.94
N ASN A 68 -10.32 -14.11 8.79
CA ASN A 68 -11.51 -14.20 9.63
C ASN A 68 -12.27 -15.50 9.32
N PRO A 69 -12.91 -16.13 10.31
CA PRO A 69 -13.77 -17.30 10.09
C PRO A 69 -14.93 -17.03 9.13
#